data_AF-A0A7L4NXX9-F1
#
_entry.id   AF-A0A7L4NXX9-F1
#
_cell.length_a   1.000
_cell.length_b   1.000
_cell.length_c   1.000
_cell.angle_alpha   90.00
_cell.angle_beta   90.00
_cell.angle_gamma   90.00
#
_symmetry.space_group_name_H-M   'P 1'
#
loop_
_entity.id
_entity.type
_entity.pdbx_description
1 polymer ?
#
loop_
_entity_poly.entity_id
_entity_poly.type
_entity_poly.pdbx_seq_one_letter_code
_entity_poly.pdbx_strand_id
1 'polypeptide(L)'
;MKTLEFESGLDPRKKLMVMLFWTNRKAARTEGCAPFYIKKIITPDKTYTPEGSKLLKLSDEILDELEKNIADDKPLEMELNIGDEVIETKLEGNTFTVSTTKSDVIEEEIVEKLTTELRKKYPAVCESFEPRVTPLE
;
A
#
# COMPACT_ATOMS: atom_id res chain seq x y z
N MET A 1 -2.50 -9.77 -12.18
CA MET A 1 -1.29 -9.63 -11.34
C MET A 1 -0.11 -9.09 -12.15
N LYS A 2 0.54 -8.05 -11.63
CA LYS A 2 1.79 -7.46 -12.14
C LYS A 2 2.83 -7.33 -11.02
N THR A 3 4.11 -7.41 -11.39
CA THR A 3 5.23 -7.32 -10.46
C THR A 3 6.22 -6.27 -10.94
N LEU A 4 6.78 -5.52 -9.99
CA LEU A 4 7.79 -4.50 -10.16
C LEU A 4 8.99 -4.83 -9.28
N GLU A 5 10.14 -5.03 -9.90
CA GLU A 5 11.42 -4.97 -9.22
C GLU A 5 11.98 -3.56 -9.31
N PHE A 6 12.51 -3.05 -8.20
CA PHE A 6 13.04 -1.70 -8.13
C PHE A 6 14.33 -1.64 -7.31
N GLU A 7 15.04 -0.52 -7.39
CA GLU A 7 16.08 -0.17 -6.44
C GLU A 7 15.65 1.12 -5.77
N SER A 8 15.56 1.10 -4.45
CA SER A 8 15.12 2.26 -3.68
C SER A 8 15.96 2.41 -2.43
N GLY A 9 16.52 3.61 -2.24
CA GLY A 9 17.13 4.03 -0.98
C GLY A 9 16.15 4.72 -0.04
N LEU A 10 14.84 4.59 -0.26
CA LEU A 10 13.82 5.13 0.63
C LEU A 10 13.80 4.36 1.95
N ASP A 11 13.58 5.08 3.04
CA ASP A 11 13.30 4.46 4.33
C ASP A 11 12.01 3.62 4.27
N PRO A 12 11.88 2.59 5.15
CA PRO A 12 10.74 1.68 5.15
C PRO A 12 9.37 2.37 5.17
N ARG A 13 9.20 3.40 6.02
CA ARG A 13 7.96 4.16 6.13
C ARG A 13 7.61 4.84 4.82
N LYS A 14 8.56 5.57 4.22
CA LYS A 14 8.33 6.22 2.92
C LYS A 14 8.02 5.21 1.83
N LYS A 15 8.71 4.07 1.80
CA LYS A 15 8.42 2.99 0.84
C LYS A 15 6.96 2.53 0.98
N LEU A 16 6.51 2.24 2.19
CA LEU A 16 5.12 1.88 2.50
C LEU A 16 4.12 2.95 2.04
N MET A 17 4.35 4.21 2.42
CA MET A 17 3.44 5.31 2.09
C MET A 17 3.33 5.56 0.59
N VAL A 18 4.44 5.49 -0.16
CA VAL A 18 4.46 5.67 -1.62
C VAL A 18 3.64 4.60 -2.31
N MET A 19 3.83 3.33 -1.93
CA MET A 19 3.08 2.20 -2.48
C MET A 19 1.58 2.34 -2.20
N LEU A 20 1.20 2.60 -0.95
CA LEU A 20 -0.19 2.76 -0.55
C LEU A 20 -0.85 3.94 -1.26
N PHE A 21 -0.16 5.09 -1.32
CA PHE A 21 -0.67 6.29 -1.95
C PHE A 21 -0.93 6.07 -3.43
N TRP A 22 0.03 5.53 -4.19
CA TRP A 22 -0.16 5.35 -5.62
C TRP A 22 -1.13 4.22 -5.95
N THR A 23 -1.18 3.16 -5.14
CA THR A 23 -2.22 2.13 -5.25
C THR A 23 -3.61 2.75 -5.08
N ASN A 24 -3.82 3.52 -4.00
CA ASN A 24 -5.08 4.23 -3.78
C ASN A 24 -5.40 5.21 -4.92
N ARG A 25 -4.43 6.05 -5.30
CA ARG A 25 -4.60 7.13 -6.25
C ARG A 25 -4.96 6.61 -7.64
N LYS A 26 -4.36 5.50 -8.06
CA LYS A 26 -4.63 4.90 -9.38
C LYS A 26 -5.97 4.21 -9.43
N ALA A 27 -6.30 3.40 -8.42
CA ALA A 27 -7.60 2.78 -8.34
C ALA A 27 -8.75 3.80 -8.24
N ALA A 28 -8.54 4.90 -7.51
CA ALA A 28 -9.53 5.98 -7.41
C ALA A 28 -9.81 6.71 -8.74
N ARG A 29 -8.93 6.60 -9.76
CA ARG A 29 -9.23 7.15 -11.09
C ARG A 29 -10.32 6.35 -11.79
N THR A 30 -10.41 5.05 -11.51
CA THR A 30 -11.41 4.14 -12.09
C THR A 30 -12.67 4.10 -11.24
N GLU A 31 -12.53 3.92 -9.93
CA GLU A 31 -13.65 3.78 -8.99
C GLU A 31 -14.24 5.13 -8.51
N GLY A 32 -13.62 6.24 -8.89
CA GLY A 32 -14.08 7.59 -8.56
C GLY A 32 -13.94 7.93 -7.07
N CYS A 33 -14.99 8.50 -6.48
CA CYS A 33 -15.00 8.97 -5.09
C CYS A 33 -15.27 7.86 -4.05
N ALA A 34 -15.10 6.60 -4.45
CA ALA A 34 -15.36 5.48 -3.56
C ALA A 34 -14.40 5.47 -2.35
N PRO A 35 -14.88 5.05 -1.17
CA PRO A 35 -14.04 5.00 0.02
C PRO A 35 -12.96 3.93 -0.12
N PHE A 36 -11.79 4.22 0.46
CA PHE A 36 -10.64 3.32 0.49
C PHE A 36 -10.51 2.69 1.87
N TYR A 37 -10.37 1.36 1.89
CA TYR A 37 -10.25 0.58 3.10
C TYR A 37 -9.08 -0.39 3.03
N ILE A 38 -8.33 -0.47 4.12
CA ILE A 38 -7.42 -1.59 4.34
C ILE A 38 -8.26 -2.70 4.99
N LYS A 39 -8.44 -3.83 4.30
CA LYS A 39 -9.22 -4.96 4.79
C LYS A 39 -8.39 -5.92 5.61
N LYS A 40 -7.13 -6.09 5.22
CA LYS A 40 -6.23 -7.04 5.85
C LYS A 40 -4.79 -6.60 5.65
N ILE A 41 -3.95 -6.85 6.65
CA ILE A 41 -2.50 -6.77 6.54
C ILE A 41 -1.93 -8.08 7.07
N ILE A 42 -1.02 -8.69 6.34
CA ILE A 42 -0.40 -9.97 6.70
C ILE A 42 1.11 -9.75 6.71
N THR A 43 1.72 -10.03 7.85
CA THR A 43 3.17 -10.12 8.05
C THR A 43 3.51 -11.57 8.42
N PRO A 44 4.79 -11.97 8.46
CA PRO A 44 5.17 -13.31 8.90
C PRO A 44 4.73 -13.60 10.34
N ASP A 45 4.70 -12.55 11.16
CA ASP A 45 4.49 -12.64 12.60
C ASP A 45 3.02 -12.45 12.99
N LYS A 46 2.25 -11.68 12.19
CA LYS A 46 0.90 -11.26 12.58
C LYS A 46 -0.02 -11.01 11.39
N THR A 47 -1.32 -11.18 11.62
CA THR A 47 -2.38 -10.75 10.70
C THR A 47 -3.23 -9.70 11.39
N TYR A 48 -3.44 -8.60 10.70
CA TYR A 48 -4.28 -7.49 11.13
C TYR A 48 -5.57 -7.47 10.32
N THR A 49 -6.69 -7.41 11.02
CA THR A 49 -8.02 -7.23 10.46
C THR A 49 -8.76 -6.17 11.26
N PRO A 50 -9.72 -5.44 10.67
CA PRO A 50 -10.53 -4.49 11.40
C PRO A 50 -11.27 -5.13 12.59
N GLU A 51 -11.36 -4.41 13.70
CA GLU A 51 -12.11 -4.84 14.88
C GLU A 51 -13.59 -4.45 14.76
N GLY A 52 -14.46 -5.44 14.56
CA GLY A 52 -15.90 -5.23 14.48
C GLY A 52 -16.27 -4.33 13.30
N SER A 53 -16.90 -3.18 13.58
CA SER A 53 -17.31 -2.19 12.57
C SER A 53 -16.29 -1.08 12.33
N LYS A 54 -15.14 -1.11 13.01
CA LYS A 54 -14.08 -0.09 12.82
C LYS A 54 -13.34 -0.30 11.50
N LEU A 55 -12.68 0.74 11.03
CA LEU A 55 -11.75 0.67 9.92
C LEU A 55 -10.37 0.27 10.45
N LEU A 56 -9.64 -0.58 9.71
CA LEU A 56 -8.24 -0.84 10.00
C LEU A 56 -7.42 0.40 9.60
N LYS A 57 -6.69 0.93 10.58
CA LYS A 57 -5.76 2.05 10.44
C LYS A 57 -4.38 1.58 10.87
N LEU A 58 -3.34 2.17 10.29
CA LEU A 58 -1.95 1.95 10.64
C LEU A 58 -1.64 2.78 11.90
N SER A 59 -1.98 2.25 13.08
CA SER A 59 -1.52 2.84 14.35
C SER A 59 0.00 2.80 14.43
N ASP A 60 0.60 3.57 15.33
CA ASP A 60 2.07 3.60 15.50
C ASP A 60 2.64 2.21 15.76
N GLU A 61 1.97 1.41 16.61
CA GLU A 61 2.36 0.02 16.86
C GLU A 61 2.36 -0.84 15.58
N ILE A 62 1.37 -0.66 14.70
CA ILE A 62 1.31 -1.37 13.42
C ILE A 62 2.42 -0.85 12.51
N LEU A 63 2.57 0.47 12.38
CA LEU A 63 3.60 1.09 11.54
C LEU A 63 5.00 0.62 11.94
N ASP A 64 5.34 0.66 13.22
CA ASP A 64 6.65 0.23 13.72
C ASP A 64 6.94 -1.24 13.36
N GLU A 65 5.93 -2.12 13.46
CA GLU A 65 6.08 -3.51 13.02
C GLU A 65 6.28 -3.62 11.50
N LEU A 66 5.47 -2.91 10.72
CA LEU A 66 5.56 -2.96 9.26
C LEU A 66 6.90 -2.39 8.77
N GLU A 67 7.35 -1.29 9.36
CA GLU A 67 8.65 -0.67 9.05
C GLU A 67 9.80 -1.63 9.33
N LYS A 68 9.77 -2.31 10.48
CA LYS A 68 10.76 -3.33 10.82
C LYS A 68 10.73 -4.49 9.82
N ASN A 69 9.56 -5.01 9.49
CA ASN A 69 9.44 -6.11 8.53
C ASN A 69 9.96 -5.72 7.14
N ILE A 70 9.66 -4.50 6.69
CA ILE A 70 10.18 -3.98 5.41
C ILE A 70 11.70 -3.81 5.46
N ALA A 71 12.26 -3.33 6.58
CA ALA A 71 13.71 -3.19 6.75
C ALA A 71 14.45 -4.54 6.75
N ASP A 72 13.80 -5.59 7.28
CA ASP A 72 14.30 -6.95 7.32
C ASP A 72 13.99 -7.75 6.03
N ASP A 73 13.53 -7.07 4.97
CA ASP A 73 13.09 -7.67 3.68
C ASP A 73 12.02 -8.77 3.82
N LYS A 74 11.28 -8.79 4.93
CA LYS A 74 10.19 -9.74 5.16
C LYS A 74 8.97 -9.41 4.29
N PRO A 75 8.18 -10.42 3.88
CA PRO A 75 6.99 -10.20 3.08
C PRO A 75 5.90 -9.46 3.88
N LEU A 76 5.33 -8.44 3.25
CA LEU A 76 4.17 -7.68 3.70
C LEU A 76 3.08 -7.81 2.64
N GLU A 77 1.94 -8.40 3.00
CA GLU A 77 0.78 -8.48 2.12
C GLU A 77 -0.36 -7.60 2.65
N MET A 78 -1.09 -6.97 1.74
CA MET A 78 -2.24 -6.13 2.08
C MET A 78 -3.39 -6.42 1.13
N GLU A 79 -4.58 -6.57 1.70
CA GLU A 79 -5.83 -6.57 0.97
C GLU A 79 -6.47 -5.20 1.14
N LEU A 80 -6.65 -4.50 0.03
CA LEU A 80 -7.21 -3.17 -0.05
C LEU A 80 -8.53 -3.24 -0.81
N ASN A 81 -9.44 -2.35 -0.46
CA ASN A 81 -10.72 -2.25 -1.12
C ASN A 81 -11.01 -0.78 -1.45
N ILE A 82 -11.47 -0.54 -2.68
CA ILE A 82 -11.92 0.77 -3.13
C ILE A 82 -13.12 0.59 -4.04
N GLY A 83 -14.27 1.10 -3.60
CA GLY A 83 -15.53 0.82 -4.27
C GLY A 83 -15.81 -0.67 -4.29
N ASP A 84 -15.96 -1.23 -5.49
CA ASP A 84 -16.14 -2.66 -5.64
C ASP A 84 -14.85 -3.38 -6.06
N GLU A 85 -13.75 -2.66 -6.26
CA GLU A 85 -12.45 -3.23 -6.61
C GLU A 85 -11.72 -3.73 -5.35
N VAL A 86 -11.26 -4.97 -5.41
CA VAL A 86 -10.34 -5.55 -4.42
C VAL A 86 -8.95 -5.54 -5.04
N ILE A 87 -7.99 -5.05 -4.27
CA ILE A 87 -6.59 -4.92 -4.68
C ILE A 87 -5.73 -5.64 -3.65
N GLU A 88 -5.00 -6.65 -4.11
CA GLU A 88 -4.03 -7.37 -3.31
C GLU A 88 -2.64 -6.84 -3.64
N THR A 89 -1.87 -6.44 -2.64
CA THR A 89 -0.49 -6.02 -2.82
C THR A 89 0.45 -6.84 -1.96
N LYS A 90 1.65 -7.13 -2.47
CA LYS A 90 2.74 -7.73 -1.72
C LYS A 90 4.00 -6.89 -1.88
N LEU A 91 4.69 -6.59 -0.79
CA LEU A 91 6.04 -6.05 -0.77
C LEU A 91 6.97 -7.07 -0.10
N GLU A 92 8.06 -7.41 -0.76
CA GLU A 92 9.14 -8.23 -0.20
C GLU A 92 10.47 -7.65 -0.69
N GLY A 93 11.23 -7.05 0.22
CA GLY A 93 12.40 -6.25 -0.07
C GLY A 93 12.18 -5.13 -1.10
N ASN A 94 12.69 -5.31 -2.32
CA ASN A 94 12.48 -4.38 -3.44
C ASN A 94 11.62 -4.96 -4.57
N THR A 95 10.78 -5.93 -4.24
CA THR A 95 9.80 -6.50 -5.17
C THR A 95 8.41 -6.14 -4.68
N PHE A 96 7.69 -5.38 -5.51
CA PHE A 96 6.29 -5.04 -5.29
C PHE A 96 5.41 -5.80 -6.29
N THR A 97 4.38 -6.47 -5.81
CA THR A 97 3.38 -7.16 -6.63
C THR A 97 2.01 -6.58 -6.34
N VAL A 98 1.20 -6.41 -7.37
CA VAL A 98 -0.19 -5.97 -7.27
C VAL A 98 -1.10 -6.84 -8.13
N SER A 99 -2.27 -7.17 -7.62
CA SER A 99 -3.35 -7.79 -8.36
C SER A 99 -4.66 -7.08 -8.08
N THR A 100 -5.52 -6.98 -9.09
CA THR A 100 -6.89 -6.50 -8.95
C THR A 100 -7.89 -7.59 -9.34
N THR A 101 -9.14 -7.42 -8.94
CA THR A 101 -10.21 -8.39 -9.22
C THR A 101 -11.05 -8.06 -10.44
N LYS A 102 -11.21 -6.77 -10.78
CA LYS A 102 -12.08 -6.33 -11.89
C LYS A 102 -11.30 -5.71 -13.05
N SER A 103 -10.32 -4.86 -12.79
CA SER A 103 -9.60 -4.11 -13.83
C SER A 103 -8.09 -4.27 -13.75
N ASP A 104 -7.54 -5.06 -14.68
CA ASP A 104 -6.10 -5.27 -14.87
C ASP A 104 -5.35 -3.98 -15.27
N VAL A 105 -6.04 -3.05 -15.95
CA VAL A 105 -5.52 -1.70 -16.27
C VAL A 105 -5.05 -0.95 -15.02
N ILE A 106 -5.71 -1.15 -13.86
CA ILE A 106 -5.29 -0.53 -12.60
C ILE A 106 -3.91 -1.06 -12.17
N GLU A 107 -3.64 -2.36 -12.34
CA GLU A 107 -2.35 -2.96 -12.02
C GLU A 107 -1.22 -2.33 -12.84
N GLU A 108 -1.46 -2.14 -14.14
CA GLU A 108 -0.50 -1.52 -15.06
C GLU A 108 -0.23 -0.06 -14.67
N GLU A 109 -1.28 0.73 -14.43
CA GLU A 109 -1.14 2.13 -14.01
C GLU A 109 -0.38 2.27 -12.68
N ILE A 110 -0.56 1.33 -11.74
CA ILE A 110 0.15 1.31 -10.46
C ILE A 110 1.64 1.03 -10.69
N VAL A 111 1.98 -0.04 -11.42
CA VAL A 111 3.37 -0.46 -11.66
C VAL A 111 4.13 0.61 -12.44
N GLU A 112 3.54 1.14 -13.52
CA GLU A 112 4.16 2.21 -14.31
C GLU A 112 4.49 3.42 -13.43
N LYS A 113 3.57 3.79 -12.53
CA LYS A 113 3.76 4.94 -11.68
C LYS A 113 4.84 4.67 -10.61
N LEU A 114 4.76 3.54 -9.93
CA LEU A 114 5.72 3.16 -8.89
C LEU A 114 7.14 2.98 -9.43
N THR A 115 7.29 2.54 -10.68
CA THR A 115 8.60 2.46 -11.36
C THR A 115 9.37 3.78 -11.30
N THR A 116 8.65 4.90 -11.42
CA THR A 116 9.26 6.24 -11.36
C THR A 116 9.36 6.78 -9.94
N GLU A 117 8.34 6.59 -9.11
CA GLU A 117 8.25 7.22 -7.80
C GLU A 117 9.20 6.59 -6.77
N LEU A 118 9.38 5.26 -6.80
CA LEU A 118 10.25 4.56 -5.85
C LEU A 118 11.75 4.85 -6.05
N ARG A 119 12.13 5.36 -7.23
CA ARG A 119 13.51 5.77 -7.56
C ARG A 119 13.82 7.21 -7.20
N LYS A 120 12.82 8.00 -6.82
CA LYS A 120 13.02 9.40 -6.44
C LYS A 120 13.56 9.50 -5.02
N LYS A 121 14.42 10.50 -4.81
CA LYS A 121 14.80 10.93 -3.45
C LYS A 121 13.60 11.47 -2.65
N TYR A 122 12.69 12.17 -3.34
CA TYR A 122 11.46 12.72 -2.77
C TYR A 122 10.27 12.31 -3.65
N PRO A 123 9.66 11.16 -3.37
CA PRO A 123 8.48 10.68 -4.07
C PRO A 123 7.28 11.61 -3.83
N ALA A 124 6.39 11.70 -4.82
CA ALA A 124 5.17 12.49 -4.68
C ALA A 124 4.12 11.68 -3.89
N VAL A 125 3.92 12.05 -2.64
CA VAL A 125 2.81 11.59 -1.77
C VAL A 125 2.07 12.82 -1.28
N CYS A 126 0.74 12.81 -1.35
CA CYS A 126 -0.05 13.94 -0.84
C CYS A 126 -0.03 13.93 0.69
N GLU A 127 0.31 15.06 1.32
CA GLU A 127 0.38 15.17 2.79
C GLU A 127 -0.96 14.85 3.48
N SER A 128 -2.09 15.13 2.83
CA SER A 128 -3.41 14.79 3.35
C SER A 128 -3.78 13.30 3.21
N PHE A 129 -2.92 12.49 2.57
CA PHE A 129 -3.15 11.06 2.47
C PHE A 129 -2.76 10.31 3.75
N GLU A 130 -1.65 10.67 4.38
CA GLU A 130 -1.15 9.96 5.56
C GLU A 130 -2.22 9.87 6.68
N PRO A 131 -2.90 10.98 7.07
CA PRO A 131 -4.00 10.92 8.04
C PRO A 131 -5.22 10.07 7.63
N ARG A 132 -5.33 9.69 6.35
CA ARG A 132 -6.41 8.79 5.88
C ARG A 132 -6.09 7.34 6.17
N VAL A 133 -4.83 6.98 6.38
CA VAL A 133 -4.42 5.59 6.63
C VAL A 133 -3.84 5.39 8.02
N THR A 134 -3.34 6.45 8.66
CA THR A 134 -2.96 6.48 10.07
C THR A 134 -4.09 7.09 10.91
N PRO A 135 -4.17 6.82 12.23
CA PRO A 135 -5.00 7.59 13.15
C PRO A 135 -4.55 9.07 13.16
N LEU A 136 -5.51 9.99 13.34
CA LEU A 136 -5.22 11.35 13.76
C LEU A 136 -4.99 11.31 15.27
N GLU A 137 -3.84 11.80 15.74
CA GLU A 137 -3.61 12.10 17.16
C GLU A 137 -4.54 13.22 17.65
#